data_AF-A0A9W9Y6V9-F1
#
_entry.id   AF-A0A9W9Y6V9-F1
#
_cell.length_a   1.000
_cell.length_b   1.000
_cell.length_c   1.000
_cell.angle_alpha   90.00
_cell.angle_beta   90.00
_cell.angle_gamma   90.00
#
_symmetry.space_group_name_H-M   'P 1'
#
loop_
_entity.id
_entity.type
_entity.pdbx_description
1 polymer ?
#
loop_
_entity_poly.entity_id
_entity_poly.type
_entity_poly.pdbx_seq_one_letter_code
_entity_poly.pdbx_strand_id
1 'polypeptide(L)'
;MTLQPFTNEQLNYFKFAFVVLNEFPKALRQTFKNRWDNTFGHLPGFQPWDDSFAVRNMFLGTEGGTTKVPTHLSYDDWDCTALFQATIFARSFALPGSTGHHRTLSDLYLRPHRLPHGHFHASVVSPSGNNAETFAMAIDQLRLLRNAFCHSPSSSIDKPTFDQYIQRTKDAIQTLGLTSGPVDTVGSLTEADFPTERVRQLEDDIRKELQAESAFLKEDVKDELIGIRSDIAQSNQERQQDANRAARERKEETHELKKQLELHQEETLELRRTTDKNVEKTTAANQEMNENIAELNRKFDDVLNNKKSARETKEAEIHELKKQLEFHQEEWKEETLESRRTTDRNIKTITAANQEINENIAKLNRKLDDVLNNKKS
;
A
#
# COMPACT_ATOMS: atom_id res chain seq x y z
N MET A 1 -35.26 -46.64 22.79
CA MET A 1 -36.11 -45.47 23.11
C MET A 1 -35.32 -44.24 22.73
N THR A 2 -35.84 -43.39 21.84
CA THR A 2 -35.23 -42.10 21.50
C THR A 2 -35.41 -41.15 22.67
N LEU A 3 -34.32 -40.59 23.20
CA LEU A 3 -34.37 -39.57 24.25
C LEU A 3 -34.98 -38.30 23.63
N GLN A 4 -36.23 -38.00 23.98
CA GLN A 4 -36.84 -36.72 23.63
C GLN A 4 -36.49 -35.67 24.69
N PRO A 5 -36.12 -34.44 24.30
CA PRO A 5 -36.03 -33.33 25.22
C PRO A 5 -37.35 -33.11 25.95
N PHE A 6 -37.27 -32.60 27.19
CA PHE A 6 -38.46 -32.18 27.91
C PHE A 6 -39.11 -30.99 27.19
N THR A 7 -40.44 -30.96 27.12
CA THR A 7 -41.17 -29.81 26.56
C THR A 7 -41.11 -28.62 27.51
N ASN A 8 -41.41 -27.42 27.00
CA ASN A 8 -41.47 -26.20 27.81
C ASN A 8 -42.46 -26.33 29.00
N GLU A 9 -43.57 -27.03 28.81
CA GLU A 9 -44.55 -27.28 29.87
C GLU A 9 -44.00 -28.23 30.95
N GLN A 10 -43.23 -29.24 30.56
CA GLN A 10 -42.54 -30.13 31.50
C GLN A 10 -41.43 -29.39 32.27
N LEU A 11 -40.68 -28.51 31.59
CA LEU A 11 -39.69 -27.66 32.25
C LEU A 11 -40.34 -26.69 33.25
N ASN A 12 -41.49 -26.10 32.91
CA ASN A 12 -42.27 -25.28 33.85
C ASN A 12 -42.74 -26.08 35.08
N TYR A 13 -43.15 -27.33 34.88
CA TYR A 13 -43.45 -28.24 35.98
C TYR A 13 -42.23 -28.44 36.90
N PHE A 14 -41.04 -28.71 36.34
CA PHE A 14 -39.82 -28.87 37.13
C PHE A 14 -39.38 -27.59 37.85
N LYS A 15 -39.50 -26.42 37.19
CA LYS A 15 -39.27 -25.11 37.83
C LYS A 15 -40.16 -24.94 39.05
N PHE A 16 -41.45 -25.19 38.89
CA PHE A 16 -42.37 -25.00 40.01
C PHE A 16 -42.19 -26.06 41.11
N ALA A 17 -41.86 -27.31 40.72
CA ALA A 17 -41.46 -28.35 41.67
C ALA A 17 -40.27 -27.90 42.53
N PHE A 18 -39.26 -27.29 41.90
CA PHE A 18 -38.11 -26.74 42.61
C PHE A 18 -38.54 -25.67 43.61
N VAL A 19 -39.41 -24.73 43.23
CA VAL A 19 -39.95 -23.71 44.14
C VAL A 19 -40.70 -24.35 45.32
N VAL A 20 -41.60 -25.29 45.05
CA VAL A 20 -42.42 -25.95 46.08
C VAL A 20 -41.59 -26.80 47.04
N LEU A 21 -40.54 -27.46 46.55
CA LEU A 21 -39.74 -28.38 47.36
C LEU A 21 -38.56 -27.69 48.07
N ASN A 22 -38.08 -26.56 47.56
CA ASN A 22 -36.90 -25.89 48.11
C ASN A 22 -37.22 -24.52 48.71
N GLU A 23 -38.00 -23.68 48.02
CA GLU A 23 -38.24 -22.31 48.45
C GLU A 23 -39.40 -22.21 49.45
N PHE A 24 -40.45 -23.03 49.31
CA PHE A 24 -41.55 -23.03 50.28
C PHE A 24 -41.09 -23.44 51.68
N PRO A 25 -40.37 -24.56 51.90
CA PRO A 25 -39.92 -24.92 53.24
C PRO A 25 -39.03 -23.85 53.88
N LYS A 26 -38.11 -23.24 53.11
CA LYS A 26 -37.25 -22.15 53.58
C LYS A 26 -38.08 -20.96 54.06
N ALA A 27 -39.02 -20.50 53.22
CA ALA A 27 -39.90 -19.38 53.57
C ALA A 27 -40.72 -19.70 54.82
N LEU A 28 -41.35 -20.88 54.87
CA LEU A 28 -42.17 -21.31 55.99
C LEU A 28 -41.39 -21.45 57.30
N ARG A 29 -40.15 -21.96 57.27
CA ARG A 29 -39.26 -22.03 58.46
C ARG A 29 -38.90 -20.65 58.98
N GLN A 30 -38.52 -19.74 58.08
CA GLN A 30 -38.22 -18.35 58.46
C GLN A 30 -39.45 -17.66 59.06
N THR A 31 -40.61 -17.84 58.43
CA THR A 31 -41.87 -17.30 58.96
C THR A 31 -42.21 -17.90 60.32
N PHE A 32 -42.13 -19.22 60.48
CA PHE A 32 -42.39 -19.91 61.75
C PHE A 32 -41.47 -19.40 62.85
N LYS A 33 -40.15 -19.35 62.59
CA LYS A 33 -39.14 -18.82 63.49
C LYS A 33 -39.48 -17.40 63.92
N ASN A 34 -39.71 -16.50 62.97
CA ASN A 34 -40.05 -15.11 63.24
C ASN A 34 -41.33 -15.00 64.08
N ARG A 35 -42.34 -15.84 63.81
CA ARG A 35 -43.59 -15.85 64.56
C ARG A 35 -43.38 -16.35 65.99
N TRP A 36 -42.59 -17.40 66.18
CA TRP A 36 -42.22 -17.91 67.50
C TRP A 36 -41.46 -16.85 68.30
N ASP A 37 -40.39 -16.29 67.75
CA ASP A 37 -39.54 -15.31 68.42
C ASP A 37 -40.32 -14.08 68.87
N ASN A 38 -41.24 -13.59 68.03
CA ASN A 38 -42.09 -12.45 68.34
C ASN A 38 -43.23 -12.77 69.32
N THR A 39 -43.65 -14.02 69.45
CA THR A 39 -44.77 -14.42 70.34
C THR A 39 -44.26 -14.88 71.71
N PHE A 40 -43.18 -15.66 71.72
CA PHE A 40 -42.67 -16.35 72.90
C PHE A 40 -41.24 -15.95 73.26
N GLY A 41 -40.40 -15.55 72.29
CA GLY A 41 -38.96 -15.37 72.51
C GLY A 41 -38.60 -14.34 73.59
N HIS A 42 -39.50 -13.40 73.90
CA HIS A 42 -39.32 -12.40 74.96
C HIS A 42 -40.02 -12.75 76.29
N LEU A 43 -40.76 -13.86 76.37
CA LEU A 43 -41.52 -14.24 77.56
C LEU A 43 -40.62 -14.95 78.59
N PRO A 44 -40.83 -14.73 79.90
CA PRO A 44 -40.10 -15.46 80.93
C PRO A 44 -40.32 -16.97 80.81
N GLY A 45 -39.24 -17.75 80.81
CA GLY A 45 -39.28 -19.21 80.68
C GLY A 45 -39.30 -19.72 79.24
N PHE A 46 -39.31 -18.83 78.25
CA PHE A 46 -39.18 -19.15 76.83
C PHE A 46 -37.83 -18.65 76.29
N GLN A 47 -37.46 -19.19 75.12
CA GLN A 47 -36.25 -18.82 74.40
C GLN A 47 -36.60 -18.57 72.92
N PRO A 48 -35.86 -17.68 72.24
CA PRO A 48 -35.89 -17.60 70.79
C PRO A 48 -35.61 -18.97 70.16
N TRP A 49 -36.18 -19.21 68.99
CA TRP A 49 -36.06 -20.45 68.27
C TRP A 49 -34.64 -20.65 67.76
N ASP A 50 -33.92 -21.57 68.40
CA ASP A 50 -32.60 -22.05 68.02
C ASP A 50 -32.64 -23.49 67.49
N ASP A 51 -33.85 -24.05 67.32
CA ASP A 51 -34.09 -25.43 66.93
C ASP A 51 -33.42 -26.47 67.87
N SER A 52 -33.07 -26.12 69.10
CA SER A 52 -32.58 -27.08 70.08
C SER A 52 -33.69 -28.02 70.55
N PHE A 53 -33.34 -29.20 71.03
CA PHE A 53 -34.30 -30.14 71.62
C PHE A 53 -35.12 -29.50 72.75
N ALA A 54 -34.52 -28.58 73.52
CA ALA A 54 -35.20 -27.85 74.58
C ALA A 54 -36.31 -26.94 74.02
N VAL A 55 -36.02 -26.11 73.03
CA VAL A 55 -37.01 -25.19 72.45
C VAL A 55 -38.09 -25.92 71.65
N ARG A 56 -37.75 -27.01 70.96
CA ARG A 56 -38.75 -27.88 70.32
C ARG A 56 -39.72 -28.50 71.32
N ASN A 57 -39.25 -28.87 72.52
CA ASN A 57 -40.12 -29.36 73.60
C ASN A 57 -40.97 -28.24 74.21
N MET A 58 -40.47 -27.00 74.28
CA MET A 58 -41.30 -25.84 74.67
C MET A 58 -42.46 -25.64 73.69
N PHE A 59 -42.18 -25.75 72.39
CA PHE A 59 -43.24 -25.71 71.37
C PHE A 59 -44.23 -26.87 71.52
N LEU A 60 -43.75 -28.11 71.72
CA LEU A 60 -44.64 -29.25 71.95
C LEU A 60 -45.55 -29.06 73.19
N GLY A 61 -44.99 -28.50 74.26
CA GLY A 61 -45.74 -28.18 75.49
C GLY A 61 -46.83 -27.12 75.25
N THR A 62 -46.52 -26.08 74.48
CA THR A 62 -47.49 -25.01 74.12
C THR A 62 -48.57 -25.50 73.16
N GLU A 63 -48.27 -26.49 72.31
CA GLU A 63 -49.26 -27.19 71.48
C GLU A 63 -50.19 -28.12 72.28
N GLY A 64 -49.92 -28.37 73.56
CA GLY A 64 -50.69 -29.30 74.39
C GLY A 64 -50.59 -30.76 73.93
N GLY A 65 -49.53 -31.10 73.19
CA GLY A 65 -49.25 -32.47 72.71
C GLY A 65 -50.21 -33.01 71.63
N THR A 66 -51.13 -32.20 71.11
CA THR A 66 -52.15 -32.66 70.14
C THR A 66 -51.76 -32.42 68.67
N THR A 67 -50.73 -31.62 68.43
CA THR A 67 -50.38 -31.16 67.09
C THR A 67 -49.47 -32.14 66.37
N LYS A 68 -49.80 -32.42 65.11
CA LYS A 68 -49.10 -33.38 64.24
C LYS A 68 -47.83 -32.81 63.63
N VAL A 69 -46.92 -32.33 64.48
CA VAL A 69 -45.61 -31.79 64.06
C VAL A 69 -44.50 -32.69 64.65
N PRO A 70 -43.53 -33.15 63.85
CA PRO A 70 -42.49 -34.07 64.32
C PRO A 70 -41.40 -33.31 65.11
N THR A 71 -41.74 -32.83 66.30
CA THR A 71 -40.82 -32.03 67.15
C THR A 71 -39.60 -32.79 67.65
N HIS A 72 -39.58 -34.12 67.50
CA HIS A 72 -38.40 -34.96 67.75
C HIS A 72 -37.32 -34.81 66.67
N LEU A 73 -37.66 -34.29 65.49
CA LEU A 73 -36.73 -33.99 64.40
C LEU A 73 -36.38 -32.51 64.36
N SER A 74 -35.30 -32.17 63.66
CA SER A 74 -35.03 -30.77 63.31
C SER A 74 -36.15 -30.19 62.47
N TYR A 75 -36.48 -28.92 62.71
CA TYR A 75 -37.43 -28.24 61.83
C TYR A 75 -36.91 -28.11 60.38
N ASP A 76 -35.61 -28.35 60.12
CA ASP A 76 -35.04 -28.47 58.78
C ASP A 76 -35.50 -29.76 58.07
N ASP A 77 -35.89 -30.78 58.85
CA ASP A 77 -36.48 -32.03 58.36
C ASP A 77 -38.01 -31.96 58.28
N TRP A 78 -38.63 -30.87 58.76
CA TRP A 78 -40.07 -30.69 58.63
C TRP A 78 -40.43 -30.38 57.19
N ASP A 79 -41.35 -31.17 56.63
CA ASP A 79 -41.92 -30.94 55.31
C ASP A 79 -42.90 -29.76 55.35
N CYS A 80 -43.36 -29.32 54.17
CA CYS A 80 -44.37 -28.26 54.09
C CYS A 80 -45.63 -28.61 54.88
N THR A 81 -46.04 -29.89 54.96
CA THR A 81 -47.22 -30.29 55.75
C THR A 81 -47.04 -29.93 57.22
N ALA A 82 -45.93 -30.37 57.82
CA ALA A 82 -45.58 -30.10 59.20
C ALA A 82 -45.43 -28.61 59.46
N LEU A 83 -44.83 -27.86 58.52
CA LEU A 83 -44.69 -26.40 58.65
C LEU A 83 -46.03 -25.66 58.58
N PHE A 84 -46.98 -26.10 57.74
CA PHE A 84 -48.35 -25.56 57.79
C PHE A 84 -49.02 -25.90 59.12
N GLN A 85 -48.83 -27.12 59.63
CA GLN A 85 -49.36 -27.53 60.94
C GLN A 85 -48.78 -26.70 62.08
N ALA A 86 -47.48 -26.43 62.04
CA ALA A 86 -46.75 -25.65 63.04
C ALA A 86 -47.05 -24.14 62.97
N THR A 87 -47.76 -23.67 61.95
CA THR A 87 -48.08 -22.24 61.77
C THR A 87 -49.58 -21.98 61.90
N ILE A 88 -50.33 -22.05 60.80
CA ILE A 88 -51.73 -21.65 60.77
C ILE A 88 -52.67 -22.62 61.50
N PHE A 89 -52.25 -23.87 61.72
CA PHE A 89 -53.01 -24.86 62.50
C PHE A 89 -52.48 -25.06 63.93
N ALA A 90 -51.42 -24.35 64.32
CA ALA A 90 -50.78 -24.49 65.62
C ALA A 90 -51.60 -23.83 66.74
N ARG A 91 -51.75 -24.54 67.86
CA ARG A 91 -52.45 -24.02 69.05
C ARG A 91 -51.65 -22.92 69.75
N SER A 92 -50.33 -22.92 69.64
CA SER A 92 -49.43 -21.91 70.19
C SER A 92 -49.68 -20.52 69.62
N PHE A 93 -50.17 -20.43 68.38
CA PHE A 93 -50.51 -19.17 67.73
C PHE A 93 -52.01 -18.90 67.68
N ALA A 94 -52.81 -19.63 68.48
CA ALA A 94 -54.24 -19.43 68.56
C ALA A 94 -54.58 -18.06 69.18
N LEU A 95 -55.64 -17.44 68.68
CA LEU A 95 -56.14 -16.15 69.16
C LEU A 95 -57.55 -16.32 69.73
N PRO A 96 -57.99 -15.45 70.66
CA PRO A 96 -59.36 -15.49 71.16
C PRO A 96 -60.35 -15.16 70.04
N GLY A 97 -61.34 -16.04 69.84
CA GLY A 97 -62.47 -15.77 68.95
C GLY A 97 -63.51 -14.85 69.59
N SER A 98 -64.61 -14.59 68.87
CA SER A 98 -65.73 -13.77 69.37
C SER A 98 -66.39 -14.32 70.65
N THR A 99 -66.25 -15.63 70.92
CA THR A 99 -66.76 -16.29 72.12
C THR A 99 -65.73 -16.41 73.24
N GLY A 100 -64.55 -15.78 73.11
CA GLY A 100 -63.46 -15.84 74.09
C GLY A 100 -62.62 -17.13 74.09
N HIS A 101 -63.05 -18.18 73.37
CA HIS A 101 -62.27 -19.41 73.22
C HIS A 101 -61.14 -19.23 72.20
N HIS A 102 -59.96 -19.74 72.54
CA HIS A 102 -58.80 -19.71 71.66
C HIS A 102 -58.99 -20.66 70.48
N ARG A 103 -58.82 -20.14 69.26
CA ARG A 103 -58.94 -20.88 68.00
C ARG A 103 -57.70 -20.62 67.16
N THR A 104 -57.29 -21.61 66.37
CA THR A 104 -56.16 -21.44 65.45
C THR A 104 -56.45 -20.36 64.41
N LEU A 105 -55.41 -19.83 63.80
CA LEU A 105 -55.53 -18.88 62.70
C LEU A 105 -56.36 -19.47 61.55
N SER A 106 -56.20 -20.76 61.25
CA SER A 106 -57.04 -21.43 60.26
C SER A 106 -58.52 -21.47 60.66
N ASP A 107 -58.84 -21.73 61.92
CA ASP A 107 -60.23 -21.79 62.39
C ASP A 107 -60.90 -20.41 62.37
N LEU A 108 -60.13 -19.37 62.64
CA LEU A 108 -60.61 -17.99 62.71
C LEU A 108 -60.75 -17.34 61.34
N TYR A 109 -59.76 -17.49 60.46
CA TYR A 109 -59.66 -16.68 59.25
C TYR A 109 -59.92 -17.47 57.96
N LEU A 110 -59.54 -18.74 57.92
CA LEU A 110 -59.61 -19.55 56.68
C LEU A 110 -60.88 -20.39 56.61
N ARG A 111 -61.32 -20.97 57.73
CA ARG A 111 -62.52 -21.82 57.79
C ARG A 111 -63.80 -21.05 57.47
N PRO A 112 -64.00 -19.78 57.88
CA PRO A 112 -65.18 -19.02 57.47
C PRO A 112 -65.22 -18.71 55.98
N HIS A 113 -64.04 -18.52 55.36
CA HIS A 113 -63.88 -18.17 53.95
C HIS A 113 -63.46 -19.38 53.10
N ARG A 114 -64.01 -20.57 53.39
CA ARG A 114 -63.63 -21.81 52.70
C ARG A 114 -63.65 -21.63 51.19
N LEU A 115 -62.47 -21.65 50.59
CA LEU A 115 -62.32 -21.60 49.14
C LEU A 115 -62.76 -22.93 48.52
N PRO A 116 -63.41 -22.89 47.34
CA PRO A 116 -63.66 -24.10 46.58
C PRO A 116 -62.35 -24.81 46.22
N HIS A 117 -62.43 -26.13 45.98
CA HIS A 117 -61.26 -26.90 45.60
C HIS A 117 -60.61 -26.34 44.33
N GLY A 118 -59.27 -26.31 44.28
CA GLY A 118 -58.51 -25.76 43.15
C GLY A 118 -58.50 -24.24 43.02
N HIS A 119 -59.10 -23.50 43.97
CA HIS A 119 -59.10 -22.04 43.96
C HIS A 119 -58.03 -21.47 44.88
N PHE A 120 -57.58 -20.26 44.55
CA PHE A 120 -56.58 -19.49 45.29
C PHE A 120 -57.21 -18.23 45.88
N HIS A 121 -56.56 -17.65 46.90
CA HIS A 121 -56.95 -16.34 47.41
C HIS A 121 -56.77 -15.30 46.31
N ALA A 122 -57.76 -14.42 46.10
CA ALA A 122 -57.64 -13.34 45.12
C ALA A 122 -56.56 -12.32 45.53
N SER A 123 -56.45 -12.07 46.83
CA SER A 123 -55.40 -11.30 47.49
C SER A 123 -55.05 -12.00 48.80
N VAL A 124 -53.77 -11.99 49.19
CA VAL A 124 -53.31 -12.48 50.50
C VAL A 124 -53.38 -11.42 51.60
N VAL A 125 -53.70 -10.17 51.23
CA VAL A 125 -53.87 -9.07 52.18
C VAL A 125 -55.32 -9.03 52.65
N SER A 126 -55.51 -9.04 53.96
CA SER A 126 -56.81 -8.93 54.60
C SER A 126 -57.55 -7.66 54.15
N PRO A 127 -58.81 -7.76 53.67
CA PRO A 127 -59.63 -6.59 53.40
C PRO A 127 -59.90 -5.72 54.64
N SER A 128 -59.81 -6.31 55.84
CA SER A 128 -60.02 -5.62 57.12
C SER A 128 -58.74 -5.00 57.69
N GLY A 129 -57.59 -5.18 57.03
CA GLY A 129 -56.28 -4.76 57.52
C GLY A 129 -55.77 -5.58 58.71
N ASN A 130 -56.37 -6.74 58.98
CA ASN A 130 -55.95 -7.60 60.09
C ASN A 130 -54.67 -8.36 59.75
N ASN A 131 -53.58 -8.10 60.48
CA ASN A 131 -52.29 -8.74 60.26
C ASN A 131 -52.29 -10.26 60.47
N ALA A 132 -53.07 -10.76 61.43
CA ALA A 132 -53.16 -12.21 61.69
C ALA A 132 -53.94 -12.93 60.58
N GLU A 133 -54.96 -12.28 60.02
CA GLU A 133 -55.68 -12.77 58.83
C GLU A 133 -54.77 -12.76 57.60
N THR A 134 -54.10 -11.63 57.31
CA THR A 134 -53.12 -11.51 56.22
C THR A 134 -52.05 -12.60 56.31
N PHE A 135 -51.49 -12.82 57.51
CA PHE A 135 -50.54 -13.89 57.76
C PHE A 135 -51.13 -15.27 57.44
N ALA A 136 -52.35 -15.55 57.91
CA ALA A 136 -53.00 -16.83 57.69
C ALA A 136 -53.27 -17.08 56.20
N MET A 137 -53.75 -16.07 55.48
CA MET A 137 -54.04 -16.13 54.04
C MET A 137 -52.77 -16.33 53.22
N ALA A 138 -51.66 -15.65 53.56
CA ALA A 138 -50.39 -15.83 52.86
C ALA A 138 -49.83 -17.26 53.03
N ILE A 139 -49.86 -17.82 54.24
CA ILE A 139 -49.43 -19.21 54.46
C ILE A 139 -50.37 -20.20 53.76
N ASP A 140 -51.68 -19.94 53.81
CA ASP A 140 -52.66 -20.77 53.13
C ASP A 140 -52.51 -20.72 51.60
N GLN A 141 -52.13 -19.57 51.04
CA GLN A 141 -51.85 -19.43 49.61
C GLN A 141 -50.71 -20.37 49.17
N LEU A 142 -49.62 -20.45 49.94
CA LEU A 142 -48.54 -21.42 49.69
C LEU A 142 -49.02 -22.86 49.83
N ARG A 143 -49.87 -23.15 50.82
CA ARG A 143 -50.48 -24.48 51.00
C ARG A 143 -51.34 -24.87 49.80
N LEU A 144 -52.18 -23.97 49.30
CA LEU A 144 -53.04 -24.19 48.15
C LEU A 144 -52.22 -24.42 46.88
N LEU A 145 -51.18 -23.61 46.64
CA LEU A 145 -50.26 -23.77 45.51
C LEU A 145 -49.54 -25.12 45.53
N ARG A 146 -48.99 -25.50 46.69
CA ARG A 146 -48.36 -26.81 46.86
C ARG A 146 -49.34 -27.95 46.60
N ASN A 147 -50.56 -27.84 47.10
CA ASN A 147 -51.58 -28.87 46.92
C ASN A 147 -52.01 -28.97 45.46
N ALA A 148 -52.20 -27.84 44.77
CA ALA A 148 -52.51 -27.81 43.34
C ALA A 148 -51.40 -28.49 42.52
N PHE A 149 -50.13 -28.25 42.87
CA PHE A 149 -49.00 -28.93 42.25
C PHE A 149 -48.97 -30.44 42.54
N CYS A 150 -49.02 -30.85 43.81
CA CYS A 150 -48.92 -32.26 44.19
C CYS A 150 -50.11 -33.12 43.75
N HIS A 151 -51.26 -32.51 43.51
CA HIS A 151 -52.47 -33.19 43.00
C HIS A 151 -52.70 -32.98 41.51
N SER A 152 -51.73 -32.38 40.79
CA SER A 152 -51.78 -32.27 39.33
C SER A 152 -51.82 -33.67 38.69
N PRO A 153 -52.73 -33.94 37.73
CA PRO A 153 -52.79 -35.23 37.03
C PRO A 153 -51.66 -35.40 36.00
N SER A 154 -50.96 -34.32 35.65
CA SER A 154 -49.87 -34.31 34.66
C SER A 154 -48.61 -33.64 35.20
N SER A 155 -47.47 -34.09 34.70
CA SER A 155 -46.14 -33.51 34.95
C SER A 155 -45.81 -32.35 33.99
N SER A 156 -46.82 -31.56 33.64
CA SER A 156 -46.73 -30.44 32.69
C SER A 156 -47.58 -29.27 33.18
N ILE A 157 -47.06 -28.06 33.07
CA ILE A 157 -47.75 -26.80 33.41
C ILE A 157 -47.59 -25.82 32.25
N ASP A 158 -48.69 -25.33 31.70
CA ASP A 158 -48.64 -24.29 30.67
C ASP A 158 -48.07 -22.98 31.23
N LYS A 159 -47.49 -22.16 30.34
CA LYS A 159 -46.80 -20.94 30.75
C LYS A 159 -47.70 -19.96 31.52
N PRO A 160 -48.94 -19.65 31.09
CA PRO A 160 -49.85 -18.80 31.86
C PRO A 160 -50.12 -19.29 33.29
N THR A 161 -50.39 -20.59 33.48
CA THR A 161 -50.59 -21.16 34.82
C THR A 161 -49.32 -21.11 35.64
N PHE A 162 -48.16 -21.41 35.06
CA PHE A 162 -46.87 -21.28 35.72
C PHE A 162 -46.61 -19.84 36.20
N ASP A 163 -46.78 -18.85 35.33
CA ASP A 163 -46.58 -17.44 35.64
C ASP A 163 -47.52 -16.98 36.76
N GLN A 164 -48.79 -17.42 36.73
CA GLN A 164 -49.73 -17.16 37.79
C GLN A 164 -49.28 -17.78 39.13
N TYR A 165 -48.80 -19.01 39.12
CA TYR A 165 -48.31 -19.68 40.34
C TYR A 165 -47.09 -18.99 40.93
N ILE A 166 -46.15 -18.57 40.08
CA ILE A 166 -44.98 -17.78 40.50
C ILE A 166 -45.44 -16.46 41.10
N GLN A 167 -46.32 -15.71 40.45
CA GLN A 167 -46.78 -14.41 40.97
C GLN A 167 -47.48 -14.57 42.33
N ARG A 168 -48.38 -15.55 42.46
CA ARG A 168 -49.07 -15.82 43.74
C ARG A 168 -48.11 -16.25 44.85
N THR A 169 -47.06 -16.99 44.50
CA THR A 169 -45.99 -17.35 45.43
C THR A 169 -45.26 -16.10 45.91
N LYS A 170 -44.88 -15.21 44.99
CA LYS A 170 -44.20 -13.95 45.30
C LYS A 170 -45.03 -13.07 46.23
N ASP A 171 -46.31 -12.87 45.89
CA ASP A 171 -47.23 -12.06 46.69
C ASP A 171 -47.33 -12.59 48.13
N ALA A 172 -47.45 -13.91 48.29
CA ALA A 172 -47.50 -14.55 49.60
C ALA A 172 -46.19 -14.38 50.38
N ILE A 173 -45.03 -14.66 49.77
CA ILE A 173 -43.71 -14.56 50.42
C ILE A 173 -43.40 -13.10 50.82
N GLN A 174 -43.67 -12.15 49.94
CA GLN A 174 -43.47 -10.72 50.21
C GLN A 174 -44.40 -10.23 51.33
N THR A 175 -45.65 -10.70 51.35
CA THR A 175 -46.61 -10.40 52.43
C THR A 175 -46.15 -10.94 53.79
N LEU A 176 -45.39 -12.05 53.81
CA LEU A 176 -44.76 -12.58 55.02
C LEU A 176 -43.48 -11.82 55.40
N GLY A 177 -43.11 -10.76 54.68
CA GLY A 177 -41.93 -9.93 54.92
C GLY A 177 -40.62 -10.55 54.45
N LEU A 178 -40.68 -11.55 53.56
CA LEU A 178 -39.51 -12.27 53.05
C LEU A 178 -39.16 -11.82 51.62
N THR A 179 -37.91 -12.05 51.21
CA THR A 179 -37.47 -11.76 49.83
C THR A 179 -38.02 -12.79 48.84
N SER A 180 -38.58 -12.31 47.73
CA SER A 180 -39.03 -13.16 46.61
C SER A 180 -37.92 -13.46 45.60
N GLY A 181 -36.70 -12.91 45.78
CA GLY A 181 -35.61 -12.99 44.80
C GLY A 181 -35.33 -14.40 44.26
N PRO A 182 -35.22 -15.45 45.10
CA PRO A 182 -35.04 -16.82 44.61
C PRO A 182 -36.19 -17.33 43.72
N VAL A 183 -37.43 -16.97 44.06
CA VAL A 183 -38.62 -17.35 43.28
C VAL A 183 -38.67 -16.57 41.96
N ASP A 184 -38.28 -15.29 41.98
CA ASP A 184 -38.14 -14.45 40.79
C ASP A 184 -37.11 -15.04 39.83
N THR A 185 -35.94 -15.46 40.34
CA THR A 185 -34.91 -16.11 39.54
C THR A 185 -35.42 -17.38 38.88
N VAL A 186 -36.14 -18.25 39.61
CA VAL A 186 -36.70 -19.47 39.02
C VAL A 186 -37.80 -19.18 38.00
N GLY A 187 -38.63 -18.17 38.27
CA GLY A 187 -39.71 -17.72 37.38
C GLY A 187 -39.20 -17.15 36.06
N SER A 188 -38.01 -16.56 36.03
CA SER A 188 -37.41 -15.97 34.82
C SER A 188 -36.62 -16.97 33.97
N LEU A 189 -36.33 -18.17 34.48
CA LEU A 189 -35.58 -19.19 33.72
C LEU A 189 -36.30 -19.56 32.42
N THR A 190 -35.54 -19.61 31.34
CA THR A 190 -35.93 -20.08 30.02
C THR A 190 -35.50 -21.53 29.80
N GLU A 191 -35.83 -22.12 28.65
CA GLU A 191 -35.39 -23.47 28.28
C GLU A 191 -33.87 -23.59 28.17
N ALA A 192 -33.20 -22.55 27.66
CA ALA A 192 -31.75 -22.52 27.52
C ALA A 192 -31.03 -22.56 28.89
N ASP A 193 -31.72 -22.20 29.97
CA ASP A 193 -31.17 -22.16 31.33
C ASP A 193 -31.23 -23.52 32.06
N PHE A 194 -31.62 -24.61 31.38
CA PHE A 194 -31.58 -25.99 31.91
C PHE A 194 -30.38 -26.78 31.35
N PRO A 195 -29.12 -26.39 31.62
CA PRO A 195 -27.98 -27.17 31.15
C PRO A 195 -27.92 -28.50 31.88
N THR A 196 -27.85 -29.59 31.13
CA THR A 196 -27.58 -30.91 31.68
C THR A 196 -26.07 -31.13 31.78
N GLU A 197 -25.65 -32.09 32.61
CA GLU A 197 -24.25 -32.49 32.70
C GLU A 197 -23.67 -32.90 31.33
N ARG A 198 -24.49 -33.55 30.49
CA ARG A 198 -24.07 -33.92 29.13
C ARG A 198 -23.86 -32.71 28.22
N VAL A 199 -24.70 -31.67 28.32
CA VAL A 199 -24.52 -30.43 27.56
C VAL A 199 -23.20 -29.75 27.96
N ARG A 200 -22.90 -29.66 29.26
CA ARG A 200 -21.62 -29.11 29.73
C ARG A 200 -20.42 -29.90 29.24
N GLN A 201 -20.49 -31.24 29.30
CA GLN A 201 -19.44 -32.10 28.75
C GLN A 201 -19.25 -31.87 27.25
N LEU A 202 -20.33 -31.78 26.47
CA LEU A 202 -20.26 -31.49 25.04
C LEU A 202 -19.65 -30.11 24.76
N GLU A 203 -20.01 -29.08 25.53
CA GLU A 203 -19.42 -27.74 25.41
C GLU A 203 -17.91 -27.77 25.68
N ASP A 204 -17.47 -28.52 26.70
CA ASP A 204 -16.06 -28.69 27.01
C ASP A 204 -15.32 -29.50 25.95
N ASP A 205 -15.93 -30.57 25.41
CA ASP A 205 -15.37 -31.39 24.35
C ASP A 205 -15.22 -30.58 23.05
N ILE A 206 -16.25 -29.82 22.66
CA ILE A 206 -16.20 -28.88 21.52
C ILE A 206 -15.07 -27.86 21.72
N ARG A 207 -14.92 -27.32 22.93
CA ARG A 207 -13.87 -26.35 23.25
C ARG A 207 -12.47 -26.97 23.12
N LYS A 208 -12.28 -28.20 23.59
CA LYS A 208 -11.01 -28.93 23.47
C LYS A 208 -10.68 -29.23 22.01
N GLU A 209 -11.66 -29.71 21.23
CA GLU A 209 -11.47 -30.02 19.82
C GLU A 209 -11.07 -28.76 19.03
N LEU A 210 -11.77 -27.64 19.28
CA LEU A 210 -11.45 -26.36 18.64
C LEU A 210 -10.05 -25.83 19.01
N GLN A 211 -9.60 -26.08 20.24
CA GLN A 211 -8.22 -25.77 20.65
C GLN A 211 -7.20 -26.69 19.98
N ALA A 212 -7.50 -27.97 19.82
CA ALA A 212 -6.64 -28.94 19.14
C ALA A 212 -6.51 -28.59 17.65
N GLU A 213 -7.62 -28.31 16.96
CA GLU A 213 -7.63 -27.87 15.56
C GLU A 213 -6.82 -26.58 15.37
N SER A 214 -7.02 -25.59 16.24
CA SER A 214 -6.24 -24.34 16.19
C SER A 214 -4.75 -24.57 16.43
N ALA A 215 -4.37 -25.53 17.28
CA ALA A 215 -2.97 -25.85 17.52
C ALA A 215 -2.33 -26.55 16.31
N PHE A 216 -3.05 -27.51 15.71
CA PHE A 216 -2.64 -28.23 14.51
C PHE A 216 -2.42 -27.27 13.33
N LEU A 217 -3.40 -26.40 13.03
CA LEU A 217 -3.28 -25.41 11.96
C LEU A 217 -2.10 -24.45 12.18
N LYS A 218 -1.81 -24.11 13.44
CA LYS A 218 -0.69 -23.24 13.78
C LYS A 218 0.66 -23.93 13.55
N GLU A 219 0.73 -25.23 13.77
CA GLU A 219 1.92 -26.05 13.51
C GLU A 219 2.16 -26.19 12.00
N ASP A 220 1.14 -26.56 11.23
CA ASP A 220 1.22 -26.67 9.76
C ASP A 220 1.67 -25.36 9.11
N VAL A 221 1.05 -24.23 9.48
CA VAL A 221 1.42 -22.90 8.97
C VAL A 221 2.86 -22.56 9.34
N LYS A 222 3.33 -22.94 10.53
CA LYS A 222 4.71 -22.69 10.97
C LYS A 222 5.69 -23.51 10.15
N ASP A 223 5.38 -24.77 9.85
CA ASP A 223 6.24 -25.65 9.05
C ASP A 223 6.33 -25.16 7.59
N GLU A 224 5.22 -24.75 6.98
CA GLU A 224 5.25 -24.10 5.66
C GLU A 224 6.09 -22.82 5.66
N LEU A 225 5.96 -21.97 6.70
CA LEU A 225 6.76 -20.75 6.85
C LEU A 225 8.26 -21.05 6.97
N ILE A 226 8.62 -22.13 7.67
CA ILE A 226 10.01 -22.59 7.77
C ILE A 226 10.51 -23.06 6.40
N GLY A 227 9.70 -23.81 5.65
CA GLY A 227 10.00 -24.23 4.28
C GLY A 227 10.26 -23.05 3.35
N ILE A 228 9.33 -22.10 3.27
CA ILE A 228 9.47 -20.89 2.46
C ILE A 228 10.72 -20.09 2.84
N ARG A 229 11.01 -19.98 4.15
CA ARG A 229 12.22 -19.30 4.62
C ARG A 229 13.50 -19.99 4.14
N SER A 230 13.53 -21.32 4.14
CA SER A 230 14.64 -22.11 3.62
C SER A 230 14.83 -21.87 2.12
N ASP A 231 13.74 -21.92 1.34
CA ASP A 231 13.78 -21.72 -0.11
C ASP A 231 14.27 -20.30 -0.47
N ILE A 232 13.82 -19.28 0.27
CA ILE A 232 14.30 -17.90 0.11
C ILE A 232 15.81 -17.81 0.41
N ALA A 233 16.27 -18.47 1.47
CA ALA A 233 17.69 -18.47 1.83
C ALA A 233 18.55 -19.13 0.75
N GLN A 234 18.11 -20.28 0.23
CA GLN A 234 18.78 -20.97 -0.87
C GLN A 234 18.80 -20.13 -2.14
N SER A 235 17.66 -19.58 -2.56
CA SER A 235 17.57 -18.72 -3.75
C SER A 235 18.45 -17.46 -3.63
N ASN A 236 18.54 -16.87 -2.44
CA ASN A 236 19.44 -15.74 -2.18
C ASN A 236 20.92 -16.16 -2.32
N GLN A 237 21.28 -17.35 -1.84
CA GLN A 237 22.64 -17.87 -1.94
C GLN A 237 23.02 -18.15 -3.41
N GLU A 238 22.13 -18.77 -4.17
CA GLU A 238 22.32 -19.02 -5.61
C GLU A 238 22.51 -17.70 -6.37
N ARG A 239 21.63 -16.71 -6.16
CA ARG A 239 21.79 -15.37 -6.77
C ARG A 239 23.10 -14.70 -6.41
N GLN A 240 23.58 -14.86 -5.17
CA GLN A 240 24.87 -14.31 -4.76
C GLN A 240 26.04 -15.01 -5.47
N GLN A 241 25.96 -16.33 -5.65
CA GLN A 241 26.97 -17.09 -6.40
C GLN A 241 27.00 -16.68 -7.87
N ASP A 242 25.85 -16.54 -8.51
CA ASP A 242 25.73 -16.10 -9.90
C ASP A 242 26.25 -14.67 -10.09
N ALA A 243 25.88 -13.75 -9.19
CA ALA A 243 26.39 -12.38 -9.22
C ALA A 243 27.91 -12.34 -9.07
N ASN A 244 28.47 -13.17 -8.18
CA ASN A 244 29.92 -13.28 -8.00
C ASN A 244 30.61 -13.88 -9.23
N ARG A 245 30.01 -14.88 -9.88
CA ARG A 245 30.53 -15.46 -11.13
C ARG A 245 30.53 -14.41 -12.24
N ALA A 246 29.40 -13.75 -12.49
CA ALA A 246 29.28 -12.70 -13.49
C ALA A 246 30.21 -11.50 -13.21
N ALA A 247 30.51 -11.21 -11.94
CA ALA A 247 31.49 -10.18 -11.59
C ALA A 247 32.94 -10.61 -11.90
N ARG A 248 33.28 -11.90 -11.80
CA ARG A 248 34.59 -12.42 -12.21
C ARG A 248 34.74 -12.38 -13.72
N GLU A 249 33.74 -12.89 -14.45
CA GLU A 249 33.71 -12.88 -15.92
C GLU A 249 33.86 -11.44 -16.46
N ARG A 250 33.09 -10.49 -15.95
CA ARG A 250 33.23 -9.07 -16.33
C ARG A 250 34.62 -8.50 -16.01
N LYS A 251 35.25 -8.91 -14.91
CA LYS A 251 36.62 -8.47 -14.58
C LYS A 251 37.63 -9.02 -15.58
N GLU A 252 37.50 -10.28 -15.98
CA GLU A 252 38.35 -10.92 -16.97
C GLU A 252 38.18 -10.25 -18.35
N GLU A 253 36.95 -10.04 -18.80
CA GLU A 253 36.65 -9.30 -20.04
C GLU A 253 37.21 -7.88 -20.02
N THR A 254 37.03 -7.15 -18.92
CA THR A 254 37.57 -5.79 -18.76
C THR A 254 39.10 -5.80 -18.81
N HIS A 255 39.73 -6.81 -18.23
CA HIS A 255 41.19 -6.95 -18.27
C HIS A 255 41.69 -7.19 -19.70
N GLU A 256 41.01 -8.07 -20.44
CA GLU A 256 41.35 -8.37 -21.84
C GLU A 256 41.15 -7.14 -22.74
N LEU A 257 40.02 -6.45 -22.63
CA LEU A 257 39.77 -5.20 -23.35
C LEU A 257 40.83 -4.13 -23.04
N LYS A 258 41.25 -4.03 -21.77
CA LYS A 258 42.31 -3.10 -21.37
C LYS A 258 43.64 -3.42 -22.05
N LYS A 259 44.00 -4.70 -22.13
CA LYS A 259 45.22 -5.16 -22.82
C LYS A 259 45.17 -4.86 -24.32
N GLN A 260 44.04 -5.11 -24.97
CA GLN A 260 43.86 -4.77 -26.39
C GLN A 260 43.95 -3.26 -26.64
N LEU A 261 43.38 -2.44 -25.75
CA LEU A 261 43.46 -0.99 -25.85
C LEU A 261 44.91 -0.48 -25.75
N GLU A 262 45.70 -1.04 -24.84
CA GLU A 262 47.11 -0.68 -24.65
C GLU A 262 47.93 -1.02 -25.91
N LEU A 263 47.65 -2.18 -26.51
CA LEU A 263 48.28 -2.63 -27.76
C LEU A 263 47.95 -1.70 -28.94
N HIS A 264 46.68 -1.31 -29.08
CA HIS A 264 46.25 -0.38 -30.12
C HIS A 264 46.81 1.04 -29.90
N GLN A 265 46.99 1.47 -28.65
CA GLN A 265 47.64 2.74 -28.33
C GLN A 265 49.11 2.74 -28.77
N GLU A 266 49.82 1.64 -28.55
CA GLU A 266 51.21 1.48 -28.99
C GLU A 266 51.32 1.48 -30.52
N GLU A 267 50.45 0.75 -31.22
CA GLU A 267 50.38 0.76 -32.69
C GLU A 267 50.09 2.18 -33.24
N THR A 268 49.18 2.92 -32.61
CA THR A 268 48.87 4.31 -32.99
C THR A 268 50.09 5.23 -32.80
N LEU A 269 50.88 5.03 -31.74
CA LEU A 269 52.12 5.80 -31.49
C LEU A 269 53.19 5.48 -32.54
N GLU A 270 53.34 4.23 -32.96
CA GLU A 270 54.26 3.85 -34.04
C GLU A 270 53.85 4.45 -35.39
N LEU A 271 52.55 4.40 -35.72
CA LEU A 271 52.02 5.02 -36.93
C LEU A 271 52.25 6.53 -36.95
N ARG A 272 52.10 7.20 -35.79
CA ARG A 272 52.42 8.63 -35.67
C ARG A 272 53.91 8.89 -35.90
N ARG A 273 54.82 8.13 -35.26
CA ARG A 273 56.28 8.29 -35.45
C ARG A 273 56.72 8.11 -36.91
N THR A 274 56.14 7.14 -37.62
CA THR A 274 56.46 6.90 -39.03
C THR A 274 55.92 8.02 -39.92
N THR A 275 54.72 8.52 -39.61
CA THR A 275 54.14 9.69 -40.29
C THR A 275 55.01 10.93 -40.09
N ASP A 276 55.43 11.22 -38.85
CA ASP A 276 56.29 12.37 -38.53
C ASP A 276 57.64 12.31 -39.28
N LYS A 277 58.28 11.12 -39.33
CA LYS A 277 59.51 10.91 -40.12
C LYS A 277 59.30 11.14 -41.62
N ASN A 278 58.16 10.71 -42.16
CA ASN A 278 57.84 10.92 -43.58
C ASN A 278 57.59 12.40 -43.87
N VAL A 279 56.91 13.11 -42.97
CA VAL A 279 56.71 14.57 -43.06
C VAL A 279 58.05 15.29 -43.06
N GLU A 280 58.94 14.99 -42.09
CA GLU A 280 60.30 15.57 -42.04
C GLU A 280 61.07 15.36 -43.35
N LYS A 281 61.03 14.14 -43.90
CA LYS A 281 61.70 13.81 -45.16
C LYS A 281 61.12 14.60 -46.34
N THR A 282 59.80 14.74 -46.42
CA THR A 282 59.16 15.57 -47.45
C THR A 282 59.44 17.07 -47.27
N THR A 283 59.52 17.58 -46.04
CA THR A 283 59.89 18.98 -45.80
C THR A 283 61.33 19.26 -46.19
N ALA A 284 62.27 18.35 -45.91
CA ALA A 284 63.66 18.49 -46.31
C ALA A 284 63.82 18.49 -47.84
N ALA A 285 63.14 17.56 -48.54
CA ALA A 285 63.14 17.52 -50.00
C ALA A 285 62.54 18.79 -50.62
N ASN A 286 61.46 19.34 -50.04
CA ASN A 286 60.88 20.60 -50.48
C ASN A 286 61.82 21.79 -50.23
N GLN A 287 62.60 21.78 -49.14
CA GLN A 287 63.64 22.78 -48.87
C GLN A 287 64.75 22.74 -49.92
N GLU A 288 65.27 21.54 -50.22
CA GLU A 288 66.28 21.33 -51.26
C GLU A 288 65.78 21.74 -52.65
N MET A 289 64.53 21.43 -52.98
CA MET A 289 63.90 21.87 -54.24
C MET A 289 63.79 23.40 -54.32
N ASN A 290 63.45 24.07 -53.21
CA ASN A 290 63.40 25.53 -53.16
C ASN A 290 64.79 26.17 -53.30
N GLU A 291 65.83 25.58 -52.71
CA GLU A 291 67.21 26.03 -52.88
C GLU A 291 67.67 25.90 -54.34
N ASN A 292 67.35 24.77 -54.99
CA ASN A 292 67.62 24.56 -56.41
C ASN A 292 66.90 25.57 -57.32
N ILE A 293 65.64 25.90 -57.03
CA ILE A 293 64.89 26.95 -57.76
C ILE A 293 65.56 28.32 -57.57
N ALA A 294 66.02 28.65 -56.36
CA ALA A 294 66.70 29.90 -56.08
C ALA A 294 68.05 30.01 -56.83
N GLU A 295 68.79 28.93 -56.96
CA GLU A 295 70.05 28.89 -57.74
C GLU A 295 69.79 29.05 -59.25
N LEU A 296 68.73 28.41 -59.76
CA LEU A 296 68.32 28.54 -61.16
C LEU A 296 67.95 29.98 -61.50
N ASN A 297 67.23 30.66 -60.61
CA ASN A 297 66.88 32.07 -60.79
C ASN A 297 68.13 32.97 -60.86
N ARG A 298 69.15 32.74 -60.00
CA ARG A 298 70.42 33.48 -60.08
C ARG A 298 71.15 33.29 -61.41
N LYS A 299 71.20 32.05 -61.92
CA LYS A 299 71.81 31.75 -63.23
C LYS A 299 71.05 32.43 -64.37
N PHE A 300 69.73 32.52 -64.27
CA PHE A 300 68.90 33.19 -65.25
C PHE A 300 69.17 34.71 -65.28
N ASP A 301 69.32 35.35 -64.12
CA ASP A 301 69.66 36.77 -64.00
C ASP A 301 71.04 37.11 -64.57
N ASP A 302 72.04 36.25 -64.35
CA ASP A 302 73.38 36.42 -64.93
C ASP A 302 73.38 36.36 -66.47
N VAL A 303 72.61 35.44 -67.06
CA VAL A 303 72.46 35.35 -68.52
C VAL A 303 71.76 36.59 -69.08
N LEU A 304 70.77 37.12 -68.37
CA LEU A 304 70.04 38.32 -68.79
C LEU A 304 70.96 39.55 -68.81
N ASN A 305 71.77 39.73 -67.77
CA ASN A 305 72.73 40.83 -67.68
C ASN A 305 73.83 40.76 -68.73
N ASN A 306 74.34 39.55 -69.03
CA ASN A 306 75.37 39.36 -70.06
C ASN A 306 74.83 39.66 -71.47
N LYS A 307 73.59 39.26 -71.77
CA LYS A 307 72.92 39.60 -73.04
C LYS A 307 72.64 41.11 -73.17
N LYS A 308 72.33 41.80 -72.07
CA LYS A 308 72.10 43.25 -72.08
C LYS A 308 73.39 44.02 -72.41
N SER A 309 74.51 43.65 -71.77
CA SER A 309 75.85 44.21 -72.05
C SER A 309 76.29 44.01 -73.51
N ALA A 310 76.05 42.82 -74.08
CA ALA A 310 76.36 42.51 -75.48
C ALA A 310 75.51 43.29 -76.49
N ARG A 311 74.28 43.68 -76.11
CA ARG A 311 73.40 44.48 -76.95
C ARG A 311 73.83 45.95 -76.98
N GLU A 312 74.19 46.51 -75.83
CA GLU A 312 74.65 47.89 -75.70
C GLU A 312 75.97 48.14 -76.45
N THR A 313 76.87 47.15 -76.50
CA THR A 313 78.09 47.22 -77.31
C THR A 313 77.83 47.19 -78.82
N LYS A 314 76.88 46.36 -79.28
CA LYS A 314 76.51 46.31 -80.71
C LYS A 314 75.72 47.54 -81.17
N GLU A 315 74.91 48.15 -80.31
CA GLU A 315 74.16 49.37 -80.64
C GLU A 315 75.11 50.58 -80.79
N ALA A 316 76.22 50.64 -80.06
CA ALA A 316 77.26 51.66 -80.23
C ALA A 316 78.02 51.54 -81.57
N GLU A 317 78.35 50.32 -82.01
CA GLU A 317 79.01 50.08 -83.31
C GLU A 317 78.13 50.48 -84.51
N ILE A 318 76.82 50.20 -84.43
CA ILE A 318 75.87 50.54 -85.50
C ILE A 318 75.67 52.06 -85.62
N HIS A 319 75.72 52.79 -84.50
CA HIS A 319 75.58 54.25 -84.50
C HIS A 319 76.78 54.94 -85.17
N GLU A 320 77.99 54.43 -84.98
CA GLU A 320 79.21 54.99 -85.58
C GLU A 320 79.27 54.74 -87.10
N LEU A 321 78.89 53.55 -87.55
CA LEU A 321 78.84 53.22 -88.98
C LEU A 321 77.78 54.03 -89.74
N LYS A 322 76.64 54.38 -89.10
CA LYS A 322 75.62 55.25 -89.72
C LYS A 322 76.12 56.68 -89.93
N LYS A 323 76.91 57.21 -88.99
CA LYS A 323 77.45 58.57 -89.05
C LYS A 323 78.47 58.75 -90.19
N GLN A 324 79.26 57.72 -90.47
CA GLN A 324 80.23 57.72 -91.58
C GLN A 324 79.57 57.61 -92.96
N LEU A 325 78.45 56.88 -93.05
CA LEU A 325 77.71 56.70 -94.30
C LEU A 325 76.99 57.99 -94.75
N GLU A 326 76.44 58.77 -93.81
CA GLU A 326 75.76 60.03 -94.09
C GLU A 326 76.70 61.12 -94.61
N PHE A 327 77.95 61.16 -94.12
CA PHE A 327 78.95 62.15 -94.55
C PHE A 327 79.40 61.92 -96.02
N HIS A 328 79.64 60.68 -96.42
CA HIS A 328 80.08 60.36 -97.78
C HIS A 328 78.97 60.49 -98.84
N GLN A 329 77.70 60.42 -98.46
CA GLN A 329 76.57 60.54 -99.40
C GLN A 329 76.24 61.97 -99.81
N GLU A 330 76.58 62.96 -98.98
CA GLU A 330 76.40 64.39 -99.31
C GLU A 330 77.52 64.92 -100.22
N GLU A 331 78.77 64.48 -99.99
CA GLU A 331 79.94 64.91 -100.77
C GLU A 331 79.86 64.47 -102.25
N TRP A 332 79.35 63.27 -102.52
CA TRP A 332 79.20 62.74 -103.88
C TRP A 332 78.10 63.41 -104.71
N LYS A 333 77.09 64.01 -104.06
CA LYS A 333 75.95 64.62 -104.75
C LYS A 333 76.26 66.01 -105.29
N GLU A 334 77.10 66.79 -104.61
CA GLU A 334 77.50 68.13 -105.08
C GLU A 334 78.47 68.07 -106.27
N GLU A 335 79.45 67.16 -106.23
CA GLU A 335 80.52 67.09 -107.25
C GLU A 335 79.98 66.66 -108.64
N THR A 336 78.96 65.81 -108.66
CA THR A 336 78.38 65.26 -109.89
C THR A 336 77.43 66.25 -110.59
N LEU A 337 76.87 67.22 -109.85
CA LEU A 337 75.89 68.19 -110.38
C LEU A 337 76.58 69.37 -111.08
N GLU A 338 77.77 69.75 -110.63
CA GLU A 338 78.50 70.92 -111.16
C GLU A 338 79.23 70.60 -112.48
N SER A 339 79.75 69.38 -112.64
CA SER A 339 80.44 68.92 -113.87
C SER A 339 79.51 68.76 -115.10
N ARG A 340 78.23 68.45 -114.88
CA ARG A 340 77.22 68.32 -115.95
C ARG A 340 76.77 69.68 -116.53
N ARG A 341 76.73 70.74 -115.71
CA ARG A 341 76.27 72.08 -116.11
C ARG A 341 77.26 72.81 -117.02
N THR A 342 78.55 72.52 -116.91
CA THR A 342 79.62 73.09 -117.73
C THR A 342 79.72 72.41 -119.09
N THR A 343 79.47 71.10 -119.16
CA THR A 343 79.59 70.30 -120.39
C THR A 343 78.47 70.63 -121.40
N ASP A 344 77.23 70.80 -120.94
CA ASP A 344 76.08 71.12 -121.82
C ASP A 344 76.13 72.53 -122.43
N ARG A 345 76.82 73.48 -121.79
CA ARG A 345 76.99 74.85 -122.29
C ARG A 345 77.94 74.92 -123.49
N ASN A 346 79.00 74.10 -123.48
CA ASN A 346 80.04 74.14 -124.50
C ASN A 346 79.60 73.44 -125.80
N ILE A 347 78.79 72.37 -125.70
CA ILE A 347 78.29 71.63 -126.87
C ILE A 347 77.33 72.51 -127.70
N LYS A 348 76.46 73.31 -127.06
CA LYS A 348 75.54 74.23 -127.75
C LYS A 348 76.26 75.29 -128.60
N THR A 349 77.39 75.81 -128.11
CA THR A 349 78.15 76.86 -128.81
C THR A 349 78.88 76.32 -130.05
N ILE A 350 79.35 75.06 -130.00
CA ILE A 350 80.08 74.42 -131.10
C ILE A 350 79.14 74.00 -132.24
N THR A 351 77.90 73.59 -131.94
CA THR A 351 76.94 73.18 -132.97
C THR A 351 76.44 74.37 -133.81
N ALA A 352 76.26 75.54 -133.21
CA ALA A 352 75.83 76.75 -133.94
C ALA A 352 76.90 77.26 -134.92
N ALA A 353 78.17 77.25 -134.51
CA ALA A 353 79.29 77.72 -135.35
C ALA A 353 79.52 76.83 -136.58
N ASN A 354 79.38 75.51 -136.45
CA ASN A 354 79.56 74.58 -137.57
C ASN A 354 78.45 74.67 -138.63
N GLN A 355 77.25 75.11 -138.24
CA GLN A 355 76.13 75.29 -139.17
C GLN A 355 76.34 76.53 -140.06
N GLU A 356 76.88 77.61 -139.49
CA GLU A 356 77.20 78.86 -140.21
C GLU A 356 78.38 78.70 -141.19
N ILE A 357 79.39 77.90 -140.84
CA ILE A 357 80.54 77.65 -141.72
C ILE A 357 80.13 76.83 -142.96
N ASN A 358 79.27 75.81 -142.78
CA ASN A 358 78.80 74.98 -143.88
C ASN A 358 77.94 75.77 -144.88
N GLU A 359 77.15 76.74 -144.42
CA GLU A 359 76.40 77.64 -145.31
C GLU A 359 77.31 78.57 -146.12
N ASN A 360 78.42 79.01 -145.54
CA ASN A 360 79.41 79.85 -146.22
C ASN A 360 80.19 79.08 -147.30
N ILE A 361 80.54 77.81 -147.05
CA ILE A 361 81.17 76.93 -148.05
C ILE A 361 80.21 76.69 -149.23
N ALA A 362 78.92 76.49 -148.97
CA ALA A 362 77.90 76.31 -150.01
C ALA A 362 77.64 77.57 -150.86
N LYS A 363 77.94 78.77 -150.35
CA LYS A 363 77.91 80.03 -151.12
C LYS A 363 79.15 80.24 -151.97
N LEU A 364 80.33 79.86 -151.47
CA LEU A 364 81.59 80.00 -152.20
C LEU A 364 81.68 79.04 -153.39
N ASN A 365 81.24 77.80 -153.23
CA ASN A 365 81.21 76.83 -154.34
C ASN A 365 80.25 77.28 -155.46
N ARG A 366 79.14 77.96 -155.13
CA ARG A 366 78.26 78.56 -156.16
C ARG A 366 78.93 79.70 -156.95
N LYS A 367 79.80 80.50 -156.31
CA LYS A 367 80.61 81.50 -157.02
C LYS A 367 81.70 80.87 -157.89
N LEU A 368 82.24 79.73 -157.46
CA LEU A 368 83.20 78.95 -158.24
C LEU A 368 82.57 78.44 -159.55
N ASP A 369 81.29 78.04 -159.52
CA ASP A 369 80.55 77.60 -160.70
C ASP A 369 80.18 78.74 -161.67
N ASP A 370 79.87 79.94 -161.17
CA ASP A 370 79.51 81.09 -162.03
C ASP A 370 80.69 81.65 -162.83
N VAL A 371 81.93 81.59 -162.31
CA VAL A 371 83.11 82.05 -163.06
C VAL A 371 83.60 80.98 -164.04
N LEU A 372 83.51 79.70 -163.68
CA LEU A 372 83.85 78.59 -164.58
C LEU A 372 82.92 78.52 -165.82
N ASN A 373 81.67 79.01 -165.71
CA ASN A 373 80.73 79.07 -166.83
C ASN A 373 80.93 80.25 -167.79
N ASN A 374 81.88 81.16 -167.54
CA ASN A 374 82.19 82.28 -168.45
C ASN A 374 83.53 82.14 -169.20
N LYS A 375 83.95 80.89 -169.47
CA LYS A 375 84.40 80.55 -170.83
C LYS A 375 83.15 80.51 -171.71
N LYS A 376 82.99 81.43 -172.66
CA LYS A 376 82.38 81.25 -174.00
C LYS A 376 81.93 82.58 -174.61
N SER A 377 82.88 83.43 -175.02
CA SER A 377 82.97 84.09 -176.34
C SER A 377 84.18 84.98 -176.41
#